data_AF-A0AAD9A304-F1
#
_entry.id   AF-A0AAD9A304-F1
#
_cell.length_a   1.000
_cell.length_b   1.000
_cell.length_c   1.000
_cell.angle_alpha   90.00
_cell.angle_beta   90.00
_cell.angle_gamma   90.00
#
_symmetry.space_group_name_H-M   'P 1'
#
loop_
_entity.id
_entity.type
_entity.pdbx_description
1 polymer ?
#
loop_
_entity_poly.entity_id
_entity_poly.type
_entity_poly.pdbx_seq_one_letter_code
_entity_poly.pdbx_strand_id
1 'polypeptide(L)'
;MPHGKRDVKYDKKGNLNGLNELAELYNCNNIVFFEARKHKDLYLWMARSGNGCSIKFHVQNIHTMEELNFPGNCLRGSRPILSFDQAFENDAHLQLMKKMFIAAFGVPPGARKAKPFIDHVMSFSVLDGKIWVRNYEIQEKEGQEDDGEKTVTKGGKTISTSLQEIGPRFTLTPVVILEGAFGGPKIFENKEYVSPNLVRSDMRRKKAVRHTARAEKVVERMSKKGDLGLRSTGGKPAAKDELDTKTLFA
;
A
#
# COMPACT_ATOMS: atom_id res chain seq x y z
N MET A 1 9.31 15.22 -9.34
CA MET A 1 10.18 15.93 -8.37
C MET A 1 11.51 16.30 -9.04
N PRO A 2 11.72 17.58 -9.42
CA PRO A 2 12.97 18.04 -10.07
C PRO A 2 14.19 18.03 -9.15
N HIS A 3 13.98 18.20 -7.83
CA HIS A 3 15.01 18.15 -6.79
C HIS A 3 15.43 16.72 -6.39
N GLY A 4 14.70 15.70 -6.85
CA GLY A 4 15.02 14.30 -6.57
C GLY A 4 16.26 13.85 -7.35
N LYS A 5 17.24 13.28 -6.64
CA LYS A 5 18.41 12.63 -7.24
C LYS A 5 18.18 11.12 -7.25
N ARG A 6 18.04 10.52 -8.43
CA ARG A 6 17.90 9.07 -8.59
C ARG A 6 19.28 8.44 -8.47
N ASP A 7 19.43 7.53 -7.51
CA ASP A 7 20.65 6.75 -7.31
C ASP A 7 20.47 5.29 -7.78
N VAL A 8 21.57 4.54 -7.80
CA VAL A 8 21.56 3.09 -8.02
C VAL A 8 20.84 2.35 -6.89
N LYS A 9 20.44 1.11 -7.15
CA LYS A 9 19.76 0.28 -6.14
C LYS A 9 20.69 0.01 -4.96
N TYR A 10 20.21 0.26 -3.75
CA TYR A 10 20.94 -0.02 -2.52
C TYR A 10 20.93 -1.53 -2.21
N ASP A 11 22.11 -2.15 -2.09
CA ASP A 11 22.25 -3.61 -2.00
C ASP A 11 22.31 -4.14 -0.56
N LYS A 12 22.70 -3.32 0.43
CA LYS A 12 22.87 -3.75 1.82
C LYS A 12 21.52 -4.00 2.49
N LYS A 13 21.05 -5.24 2.43
CA LYS A 13 19.82 -5.71 3.11
C LYS A 13 20.04 -5.74 4.62
N GLY A 14 19.52 -4.74 5.34
CA GLY A 14 19.42 -4.76 6.81
C GLY A 14 20.12 -3.61 7.51
N ASN A 15 21.17 -3.04 6.93
CA ASN A 15 21.78 -1.81 7.43
C ASN A 15 21.30 -0.63 6.58
N LEU A 16 20.24 0.04 7.02
CA LEU A 16 19.70 1.22 6.34
C LEU A 16 20.42 2.51 6.74
N ASN A 17 21.30 2.49 7.75
CA ASN A 17 22.02 3.69 8.20
C ASN A 17 22.96 4.23 7.12
N GLY A 18 23.47 3.38 6.22
CA GLY A 18 24.30 3.84 5.09
C GLY A 18 23.54 4.71 4.08
N LEU A 19 22.20 4.77 4.14
CA LEU A 19 21.42 5.74 3.37
C LEU A 19 21.65 7.17 3.89
N ASN A 20 21.97 7.35 5.17
CA ASN A 20 22.29 8.67 5.72
C ASN A 20 23.63 9.18 5.16
N GLU A 21 24.65 8.31 5.05
CA GLU A 21 25.94 8.64 4.43
C GLU A 21 25.76 9.04 2.96
N LEU A 22 24.93 8.30 2.22
CA LEU A 22 24.61 8.65 0.82
C LEU A 22 23.90 9.99 0.73
N ALA A 23 22.95 10.26 1.63
CA ALA A 23 22.26 11.54 1.66
C ALA A 23 23.22 12.70 1.97
N GLU A 24 24.17 12.50 2.86
CA GLU A 24 25.21 13.49 3.16
C GLU A 24 26.13 13.73 1.96
N LEU A 25 26.61 12.67 1.30
CA LEU A 25 27.44 12.75 0.09
C LEU A 25 26.74 13.54 -1.03
N TYR A 26 25.43 13.30 -1.21
CA TYR A 26 24.64 14.01 -2.20
C TYR A 26 24.05 15.34 -1.71
N ASN A 27 24.33 15.76 -0.48
CA ASN A 27 23.75 16.95 0.16
C ASN A 27 22.21 16.98 0.03
N CYS A 28 21.57 15.90 0.47
CA CYS A 28 20.13 15.69 0.46
C CYS A 28 19.57 15.69 1.89
N ASN A 29 18.52 16.47 2.12
CA ASN A 29 17.87 16.58 3.43
C ASN A 29 16.82 15.49 3.68
N ASN A 30 16.26 14.92 2.62
CA ASN A 30 15.19 13.93 2.69
C ASN A 30 15.57 12.72 1.84
N ILE A 31 15.19 11.54 2.32
CA ILE A 31 15.48 10.24 1.70
C ILE A 31 14.15 9.55 1.47
N VAL A 32 13.95 9.09 0.24
CA VAL A 32 12.79 8.28 -0.15
C VAL A 32 13.33 6.94 -0.67
N PHE A 33 13.16 5.89 0.10
CA PHE A 33 13.71 4.57 -0.19
C PHE A 33 12.61 3.53 -0.38
N PHE A 34 12.62 2.87 -1.54
CA PHE A 34 11.68 1.81 -1.89
C PHE A 34 12.26 0.43 -1.56
N GLU A 35 11.65 -0.26 -0.62
CA GLU A 35 12.04 -1.58 -0.16
C GLU A 35 11.07 -2.63 -0.74
N ALA A 36 11.47 -3.29 -1.82
CA ALA A 36 10.72 -4.41 -2.39
C ALA A 36 11.09 -5.73 -1.68
N ARG A 37 10.09 -6.46 -1.19
CA ARG A 37 10.26 -7.76 -0.54
C ARG A 37 9.56 -8.85 -1.35
N LYS A 38 10.27 -9.97 -1.54
CA LYS A 38 9.76 -11.18 -2.25
C LYS A 38 9.18 -10.89 -3.64
N HIS A 39 9.57 -9.78 -4.28
CA HIS A 39 9.01 -9.28 -5.54
C HIS A 39 7.48 -9.13 -5.53
N LYS A 40 6.88 -8.90 -4.36
CA LYS A 40 5.42 -8.83 -4.18
C LYS A 40 4.98 -7.68 -3.30
N ASP A 41 5.70 -7.45 -2.20
CA ASP A 41 5.34 -6.43 -1.23
C ASP A 41 6.27 -5.23 -1.42
N LEU A 42 5.71 -4.02 -1.46
CA LEU A 42 6.47 -2.78 -1.56
C LEU A 42 6.31 -1.99 -0.27
N TYR A 43 7.44 -1.56 0.29
CA TYR A 43 7.48 -0.62 1.40
C TYR A 43 8.17 0.66 0.96
N LEU A 44 7.69 1.78 1.48
CA LEU A 44 8.27 3.09 1.27
C LEU A 44 8.80 3.59 2.60
N TRP A 45 10.08 3.89 2.66
CA TRP A 45 10.67 4.63 3.74
C TRP A 45 10.83 6.08 3.33
N MET A 46 10.38 6.98 4.19
CA MET A 46 10.67 8.41 4.09
C MET A 46 11.40 8.84 5.35
N ALA A 47 12.59 9.40 5.20
CA ALA A 47 13.40 9.86 6.32
C ALA A 47 13.93 11.26 6.05
N ARG A 48 14.17 12.01 7.11
CA ARG A 48 14.99 13.23 7.06
C ARG A 48 16.41 12.85 7.49
N SER A 49 17.41 13.19 6.68
CA SER A 49 18.81 12.81 6.94
C SER A 49 19.35 13.45 8.23
N GLY A 50 20.32 12.80 8.86
CA GLY A 50 20.87 13.20 10.15
C GLY A 50 19.96 12.78 11.31
N ASN A 51 19.65 13.72 12.22
CA ASN A 51 18.85 13.49 13.43
C ASN A 51 17.32 13.51 13.18
N GLY A 52 16.89 13.24 11.95
CA GLY A 52 15.48 13.30 11.57
C GLY A 52 14.75 11.98 11.79
N CYS A 53 13.43 12.02 11.97
CA CYS A 53 12.61 10.81 12.05
C CYS A 53 12.55 10.07 10.72
N SER A 54 12.20 8.77 10.78
CA SER A 54 11.90 7.97 9.60
C SER A 54 10.54 7.28 9.72
N ILE A 55 9.81 7.25 8.62
CA ILE A 55 8.46 6.68 8.53
C ILE A 55 8.48 5.55 7.52
N LYS A 56 7.98 4.39 7.93
CA LYS A 56 7.75 3.24 7.05
C LYS A 56 6.29 3.15 6.67
N PHE A 57 6.03 3.09 5.37
CA PHE A 57 4.72 2.83 4.80
C PHE A 57 4.72 1.49 4.06
N HIS A 58 3.59 0.81 4.11
CA HIS A 58 3.28 -0.27 3.19
C HIS A 58 2.50 0.31 2.00
N VAL A 59 2.99 0.08 0.79
CA VAL A 59 2.40 0.63 -0.44
C VAL A 59 1.48 -0.41 -1.06
N GLN A 60 0.23 -0.02 -1.33
CA GLN A 60 -0.80 -0.85 -1.96
C GLN A 60 -1.45 -0.12 -3.13
N ASN A 61 -2.24 -0.84 -3.94
CA ASN A 61 -3.08 -0.28 -5.01
C ASN A 61 -2.30 0.64 -5.97
N ILE A 62 -1.10 0.22 -6.36
CA ILE A 62 -0.26 0.99 -7.27
C ILE A 62 -0.86 0.87 -8.67
N HIS A 63 -1.18 2.00 -9.27
CA HIS A 63 -1.54 2.12 -10.67
C HIS A 63 -0.59 3.13 -11.30
N THR A 64 0.18 2.67 -12.28
CA THR A 64 1.10 3.52 -13.03
C THR A 64 0.35 4.33 -14.10
N MET A 65 1.04 5.31 -14.70
CA MET A 65 0.46 6.16 -15.75
C MET A 65 -0.01 5.37 -16.98
N GLU A 66 0.57 4.19 -17.24
CA GLU A 66 0.29 3.37 -18.43
C GLU A 66 -0.85 2.36 -18.20
N GLU A 67 -1.13 1.99 -16.95
CA GLU A 67 -2.07 0.91 -16.62
C GLU A 67 -3.54 1.34 -16.58
N LEU A 68 -3.81 2.53 -16.04
CA LEU A 68 -5.12 3.14 -16.09
C LEU A 68 -5.11 4.15 -17.24
N ASN A 69 -6.20 4.26 -18.00
CA ASN A 69 -6.40 5.29 -19.02
C ASN A 69 -6.51 6.68 -18.37
N PHE A 70 -5.45 7.14 -17.68
CA PHE A 70 -5.30 8.46 -17.10
C PHE A 70 -5.12 9.44 -18.26
N PRO A 71 -6.11 10.31 -18.52
CA PRO A 71 -6.07 11.20 -19.68
C PRO A 71 -5.22 12.45 -19.44
N GLY A 72 -4.90 12.76 -18.18
CA GLY A 72 -4.21 13.98 -17.81
C GLY A 72 -2.70 13.93 -18.05
N ASN A 73 -2.09 15.10 -18.21
CA ASN A 73 -0.64 15.26 -18.32
C ASN A 73 -0.14 16.41 -17.43
N CYS A 74 1.17 16.51 -17.19
CA CYS A 74 1.74 17.71 -16.59
C CYS A 74 3.19 17.94 -17.02
N LEU A 75 3.61 19.20 -16.95
CA LEU A 75 4.99 19.62 -17.19
C LEU A 75 5.93 18.95 -16.19
N ARG A 76 6.88 18.19 -16.71
CA ARG A 76 7.95 17.60 -15.91
C ARG A 76 8.78 18.71 -15.24
N GLY A 77 8.68 18.78 -13.91
CA GLY A 77 9.40 19.76 -13.10
C GLY A 77 8.57 20.99 -12.72
N SER A 78 7.28 21.04 -13.07
CA SER A 78 6.35 21.98 -12.46
C SER A 78 6.24 21.76 -10.94
N ARG A 79 5.82 22.81 -10.23
CA ARG A 79 5.69 22.79 -8.77
C ARG A 79 4.25 22.33 -8.43
N PRO A 80 4.07 21.17 -7.79
CA PRO A 80 2.73 20.71 -7.45
C PRO A 80 2.11 21.55 -6.34
N ILE A 81 0.79 21.71 -6.40
CA ILE A 81 0.01 22.02 -5.20
C ILE A 81 -0.14 20.72 -4.40
N LEU A 82 0.12 20.78 -3.10
CA LEU A 82 -0.12 19.64 -2.21
C LEU A 82 -1.44 19.88 -1.48
N SER A 83 -2.44 19.06 -1.78
CA SER A 83 -3.75 19.10 -1.12
C SER A 83 -3.77 18.05 -0.01
N PHE A 84 -4.06 18.46 1.21
CA PHE A 84 -4.17 17.56 2.37
C PHE A 84 -5.57 17.61 2.91
N ASP A 85 -6.12 16.43 3.18
CA ASP A 85 -7.35 16.25 3.93
C ASP A 85 -7.24 16.80 5.37
N GLN A 86 -8.36 17.26 5.92
CA GLN A 86 -8.45 17.82 7.27
C GLN A 86 -8.03 16.80 8.34
N ALA A 87 -8.22 15.50 8.08
CA ALA A 87 -7.77 14.43 8.96
C ALA A 87 -6.29 14.52 9.35
N PHE A 88 -5.43 15.11 8.49
CA PHE A 88 -4.02 15.32 8.80
C PHE A 88 -3.75 16.32 9.92
N GLU A 89 -4.75 17.10 10.34
CA GLU A 89 -4.62 18.07 11.43
C GLU A 89 -5.11 17.51 12.77
N ASN A 90 -5.83 16.39 12.77
CA ASN A 90 -6.43 15.83 13.98
C ASN A 90 -5.41 15.02 14.81
N ASP A 91 -4.64 14.15 14.16
CA ASP A 91 -3.71 13.26 14.85
C ASP A 91 -2.25 13.69 14.72
N ALA A 92 -1.49 13.66 15.83
CA ALA A 92 -0.08 14.07 15.86
C ALA A 92 0.81 13.28 14.88
N HIS A 93 0.57 11.96 14.74
CA HIS A 93 1.31 11.12 13.81
C HIS A 93 1.00 11.47 12.34
N LEU A 94 -0.25 11.83 12.01
CA LEU A 94 -0.62 12.32 10.69
C LEU A 94 -0.05 13.71 10.42
N GLN A 95 -0.05 14.62 11.40
CA GLN A 95 0.60 15.92 11.26
C GLN A 95 2.10 15.80 10.92
N LEU A 96 2.80 14.85 11.56
CA LEU A 96 4.19 14.54 11.24
C LEU A 96 4.33 14.01 9.80
N MET A 97 3.45 13.10 9.39
CA MET A 97 3.41 12.60 8.02
C MET A 97 3.15 13.72 6.99
N LYS A 98 2.22 14.64 7.27
CA LYS A 98 1.95 15.83 6.43
C LYS A 98 3.22 16.66 6.24
N LYS A 99 3.96 16.97 7.32
CA LYS A 99 5.24 17.69 7.23
C LYS A 99 6.28 16.93 6.40
N MET A 100 6.36 15.62 6.56
CA MET A 100 7.26 14.77 5.77
C MET A 100 6.89 14.73 4.29
N PHE A 101 5.60 14.66 3.96
CA PHE A 101 5.11 14.72 2.58
C PHE A 101 5.40 16.07 1.93
N ILE A 102 5.21 17.17 2.65
CA ILE A 102 5.58 18.50 2.18
C ILE A 102 7.09 18.57 1.88
N ALA A 103 7.92 18.05 2.78
CA ALA A 103 9.37 18.06 2.60
C ALA A 103 9.84 17.16 1.43
N ALA A 104 9.19 16.01 1.22
CA ALA A 104 9.55 15.06 0.17
C ALA A 104 9.03 15.49 -1.21
N PHE A 105 7.71 15.73 -1.32
CA PHE A 105 7.01 15.97 -2.58
C PHE A 105 6.94 17.45 -2.96
N GLY A 106 7.05 18.36 -1.99
CA GLY A 106 7.10 19.80 -2.24
C GLY A 106 8.37 20.19 -2.99
N VAL A 107 8.22 21.04 -4.00
CA VAL A 107 9.35 21.54 -4.80
C VAL A 107 9.76 22.91 -4.28
N PRO A 108 10.98 23.05 -3.71
CA PRO A 108 11.42 24.32 -3.14
C PRO A 108 11.57 25.40 -4.23
N PRO A 109 11.36 26.68 -3.88
CA PRO A 109 11.57 27.78 -4.82
C PRO A 109 13.04 27.81 -5.27
N GLY A 110 13.28 28.05 -6.56
CA GLY A 110 14.63 28.09 -7.13
C GLY A 110 15.29 26.72 -7.30
N ALA A 111 14.57 25.60 -7.09
CA ALA A 111 15.13 24.28 -7.35
C ALA A 111 15.61 24.14 -8.80
N ARG A 112 16.80 23.55 -8.98
CA ARG A 112 17.35 23.27 -10.32
C ARG A 112 16.35 22.42 -11.11
N LYS A 113 16.05 22.82 -12.35
CA LYS A 113 15.05 22.19 -13.25
C LYS A 113 13.59 22.40 -12.85
N ALA A 114 13.29 23.21 -11.83
CA ALA A 114 11.91 23.61 -11.55
C ALA A 114 11.39 24.55 -12.65
N LYS A 115 10.14 24.38 -13.03
CA LYS A 115 9.41 25.27 -13.93
C LYS A 115 8.52 26.21 -13.11
N PRO A 116 8.29 27.44 -13.58
CA PRO A 116 7.55 28.45 -12.82
C PRO A 116 6.04 28.16 -12.72
N PHE A 117 5.49 27.42 -13.68
CA PHE A 117 4.06 27.12 -13.77
C PHE A 117 3.60 26.07 -12.77
N ILE A 118 2.36 26.24 -12.31
CA ILE A 118 1.62 25.28 -11.51
C ILE A 118 0.64 24.59 -12.45
N ASP A 119 0.77 23.28 -12.57
CA ASP A 119 0.10 22.50 -13.61
C ASP A 119 -0.62 21.27 -13.05
N HIS A 120 -0.29 20.88 -11.81
CA HIS A 120 -0.85 19.69 -11.19
C HIS A 120 -0.98 19.83 -9.67
N VAL A 121 -1.89 19.03 -9.13
CA VAL A 121 -2.18 18.87 -7.71
C VAL A 121 -1.87 17.43 -7.31
N MET A 122 -1.12 17.25 -6.24
CA MET A 122 -0.97 15.97 -5.55
C MET A 122 -1.86 15.99 -4.32
N SER A 123 -2.85 15.10 -4.29
CA SER A 123 -3.84 15.00 -3.22
C SER A 123 -3.51 13.85 -2.27
N PHE A 124 -3.62 14.12 -0.97
CA PHE A 124 -3.47 13.17 0.12
C PHE A 124 -4.77 13.11 0.92
N SER A 125 -5.50 11.99 0.83
CA SER A 125 -6.76 11.79 1.55
C SER A 125 -6.65 10.63 2.52
N VAL A 126 -7.21 10.77 3.72
CA VAL A 126 -7.18 9.70 4.72
C VAL A 126 -8.52 8.97 4.72
N LEU A 127 -8.49 7.67 4.50
CA LEU A 127 -9.68 6.81 4.55
C LEU A 127 -9.29 5.44 5.10
N ASP A 128 -10.03 4.95 6.11
CA ASP A 128 -9.80 3.66 6.79
C ASP A 128 -8.35 3.46 7.26
N GLY A 129 -7.76 4.49 7.88
CA GLY A 129 -6.37 4.45 8.35
C GLY A 129 -5.32 4.39 7.23
N LYS A 130 -5.73 4.59 5.98
CA LYS A 130 -4.86 4.59 4.80
C LYS A 130 -4.84 5.96 4.13
N ILE A 131 -3.69 6.31 3.59
CA ILE A 131 -3.48 7.57 2.87
C ILE A 131 -3.54 7.26 1.38
N TRP A 132 -4.55 7.80 0.71
CA TRP A 132 -4.70 7.73 -0.74
C TRP A 132 -3.95 8.89 -1.38
N VAL A 133 -3.03 8.56 -2.29
CA VAL A 133 -2.25 9.54 -3.04
C VAL A 133 -2.70 9.50 -4.49
N ARG A 134 -3.08 10.67 -5.02
CA ARG A 134 -3.53 10.84 -6.41
C ARG A 134 -2.96 12.13 -6.99
N ASN A 135 -2.71 12.12 -8.29
CA ASN A 135 -2.18 13.27 -9.03
C ASN A 135 -3.17 13.72 -10.08
N TYR A 136 -3.46 15.01 -10.10
CA TYR A 136 -4.42 15.64 -11.01
C TYR A 136 -3.77 16.78 -11.77
N GLU A 137 -4.00 16.86 -13.08
CA GLU A 137 -3.75 18.01 -13.92
C GLU A 137 -4.78 19.09 -13.63
N ILE A 138 -4.35 20.34 -13.65
CA ILE A 138 -5.22 21.51 -13.56
C ILE A 138 -5.57 21.95 -14.98
N GLN A 139 -6.82 21.76 -15.38
CA GLN A 139 -7.33 22.21 -16.67
C GLN A 139 -8.07 23.54 -16.48
N GLU A 140 -7.46 24.61 -16.99
CA GLU A 140 -8.09 25.91 -17.07
C GLU A 140 -8.75 26.06 -18.45
N LYS A 141 -10.06 26.29 -18.48
CA LYS A 141 -10.81 26.64 -19.69
C LYS A 141 -11.36 28.05 -19.56
N GLU A 142 -11.32 28.82 -20.65
CA GLU A 142 -12.06 30.07 -20.72
C GLU A 142 -13.55 29.72 -20.83
N GLY A 143 -14.32 29.95 -19.78
CA GLY A 143 -15.73 29.60 -19.69
C GLY A 143 -16.62 30.84 -19.77
N GLN A 144 -17.80 30.70 -20.37
CA GLN A 144 -18.93 31.61 -20.12
C GLN A 144 -19.63 31.20 -18.82
N GLU A 145 -20.29 32.15 -18.14
CA GLU A 145 -20.69 32.08 -16.71
C GLU A 145 -21.68 30.95 -16.30
N ASP A 146 -22.10 30.04 -17.18
CA ASP A 146 -23.31 29.23 -16.98
C ASP A 146 -23.15 27.75 -16.58
N ASP A 147 -21.93 27.20 -16.44
CA ASP A 147 -21.75 25.75 -16.27
C ASP A 147 -21.41 25.28 -14.84
N GLY A 148 -22.04 25.81 -13.78
CA GLY A 148 -22.01 25.20 -12.42
C GLY A 148 -20.65 24.93 -11.74
N GLU A 149 -19.54 25.21 -12.41
CA GLU A 149 -18.16 25.15 -11.95
C GLU A 149 -17.82 26.44 -11.22
N LYS A 150 -16.98 26.36 -10.18
CA LYS A 150 -16.54 27.54 -9.44
C LYS A 150 -15.72 28.45 -10.35
N THR A 151 -16.39 29.46 -10.90
CA THR A 151 -15.79 30.49 -11.74
C THR A 151 -15.02 31.47 -10.87
N VAL A 152 -13.77 31.76 -11.26
CA VAL A 152 -12.97 32.81 -10.63
C VAL A 152 -12.68 33.87 -11.68
N THR A 153 -13.21 35.08 -11.49
CA THR A 153 -12.90 36.23 -12.35
C THR A 153 -11.50 36.74 -12.02
N LYS A 154 -10.56 36.57 -12.94
CA LYS A 154 -9.19 37.11 -12.81
C LYS A 154 -8.86 37.94 -14.05
N GLY A 155 -8.73 39.25 -13.88
CA GLY A 155 -8.38 40.17 -14.99
C GLY A 155 -9.46 40.36 -16.05
N GLY A 156 -10.75 40.22 -15.70
CA GLY A 156 -11.88 40.40 -16.63
C GLY A 156 -12.24 39.17 -17.47
N LYS A 157 -11.57 38.04 -17.26
CA LYS A 157 -11.93 36.73 -17.85
C LYS A 157 -12.46 35.78 -16.79
N THR A 158 -13.52 35.06 -17.15
CA THR A 158 -14.12 33.98 -16.35
C THR A 158 -13.39 32.68 -16.68
N ILE A 159 -12.63 32.16 -15.72
CA ILE A 159 -11.88 30.90 -15.89
C ILE A 159 -12.65 29.82 -15.13
N SER A 160 -12.97 28.73 -15.83
CA SER A 160 -13.46 27.49 -15.23
C SER A 160 -12.27 26.56 -15.03
N THR A 161 -12.21 25.91 -13.86
CA THR A 161 -11.09 25.03 -13.50
C THR A 161 -11.63 23.64 -13.21
N SER A 162 -11.15 22.66 -13.98
CA SER A 162 -11.44 21.24 -13.77
C SER A 162 -10.15 20.46 -13.52
N LEU A 163 -10.29 19.26 -12.95
CA LEU A 163 -9.16 18.40 -12.58
C LEU A 163 -9.24 17.08 -13.35
N GLN A 164 -8.13 16.68 -13.99
CA GLN A 164 -8.04 15.42 -14.72
C GLN A 164 -6.93 14.53 -14.15
N GLU A 165 -7.18 13.25 -13.92
CA GLU A 165 -6.20 12.37 -13.26
C GLU A 165 -5.04 12.01 -14.20
N ILE A 166 -3.79 12.15 -13.71
CA ILE A 166 -2.52 11.87 -14.44
C ILE A 166 -1.91 10.54 -13.97
N GLY A 167 -1.97 10.29 -12.66
CA GLY A 167 -1.23 9.21 -12.00
C GLY A 167 0.22 9.58 -11.58
N PRO A 168 0.95 8.67 -10.92
CA PRO A 168 0.48 7.38 -10.43
C PRO A 168 -0.52 7.52 -9.27
N ARG A 169 -1.36 6.50 -9.10
CA ARG A 169 -2.27 6.35 -7.95
C ARG A 169 -1.74 5.25 -7.06
N PHE A 170 -1.73 5.48 -5.74
CA PHE A 170 -1.34 4.47 -4.78
C PHE A 170 -1.91 4.77 -3.39
N THR A 171 -1.88 3.75 -2.54
CA THR A 171 -2.32 3.84 -1.15
C THR A 171 -1.14 3.56 -0.23
N LEU A 172 -0.92 4.42 0.76
CA LEU A 172 0.08 4.25 1.81
C LEU A 172 -0.60 3.86 3.11
N THR A 173 -0.19 2.75 3.71
CA THR A 173 -0.58 2.39 5.07
C THR A 173 0.60 2.64 6.00
N PRO A 174 0.50 3.52 7.01
CA PRO A 174 1.60 3.74 7.95
C PRO A 174 1.84 2.46 8.76
N VAL A 175 3.11 2.08 8.91
CA VAL A 175 3.53 0.87 9.64
C VAL A 175 4.18 1.27 10.97
N VAL A 176 5.25 2.05 10.89
CA VAL A 176 6.05 2.46 12.05
C VAL A 176 6.71 3.82 11.80
N ILE A 177 6.88 4.61 12.85
CA ILE A 177 7.72 5.80 12.87
C ILE A 177 8.85 5.56 13.85
N LEU A 178 10.08 5.81 13.42
CA LEU A 178 11.28 5.78 14.24
C LEU A 178 11.73 7.21 14.52
N GLU A 179 12.28 7.41 15.72
CA GLU A 179 12.83 8.71 16.15
C GLU A 179 13.99 9.17 15.25
N GLY A 180 14.86 8.25 14.84
CA GLY A 180 16.02 8.54 14.02
C GLY A 180 15.86 8.13 12.56
N ALA A 181 16.83 8.54 11.74
CA ALA A 181 16.84 8.28 10.32
C ALA A 181 17.28 6.83 10.09
N PHE A 182 16.31 5.94 9.86
CA PHE A 182 16.49 4.50 9.73
C PHE A 182 17.00 3.78 11.00
N GLY A 183 16.82 4.41 12.17
CA GLY A 183 17.23 3.87 13.45
C GLY A 183 16.53 4.56 14.62
N GLY A 184 16.95 4.23 15.84
CA GLY A 184 16.35 4.76 17.06
C GLY A 184 15.06 4.02 17.48
N PRO A 185 14.48 4.40 18.63
CA PRO A 185 13.28 3.77 19.16
C PRO A 185 12.05 4.04 18.29
N LYS A 186 11.07 3.12 18.35
CA LYS A 186 9.76 3.27 17.71
C LYS A 186 8.93 4.27 18.51
N ILE A 187 8.58 5.40 17.89
CA ILE A 187 7.72 6.42 18.52
C ILE A 187 6.25 6.27 18.13
N PHE A 188 5.96 5.55 17.05
CA PHE A 188 4.61 5.20 16.64
C PHE A 188 4.60 3.82 15.96
N GLU A 189 3.57 3.03 16.22
CA GLU A 189 3.33 1.74 15.60
C GLU A 189 1.84 1.59 15.31
N ASN A 190 1.51 1.31 14.06
CA ASN A 190 0.12 1.12 13.66
C ASN A 190 -0.34 -0.30 14.03
N LYS A 191 -1.23 -0.41 15.03
CA LYS A 191 -1.77 -1.69 15.49
C LYS A 191 -2.71 -2.35 14.48
N GLU A 192 -3.32 -1.57 13.59
CA GLU A 192 -4.23 -2.07 12.55
C GLU A 192 -3.47 -2.66 11.36
N TYR A 193 -2.18 -2.35 11.24
CA TYR A 193 -1.36 -2.85 10.16
C TYR A 193 -1.04 -4.34 10.34
N VAL A 194 -1.48 -5.15 9.39
CA VAL A 194 -1.14 -6.58 9.30
C VAL A 194 -0.20 -6.80 8.12
N SER A 195 0.96 -7.41 8.38
CA SER A 195 1.91 -7.68 7.30
C SER A 195 1.36 -8.66 6.26
N PRO A 196 1.58 -8.44 4.95
CA PRO A 196 1.15 -9.37 3.90
C PRO A 196 1.72 -10.79 4.05
N ASN A 197 2.88 -10.91 4.69
CA ASN A 197 3.48 -12.20 5.01
C ASN A 197 2.64 -12.98 6.03
N LEU A 198 2.16 -12.29 7.07
CA LEU A 198 1.30 -12.88 8.10
C LEU A 198 -0.05 -13.29 7.51
N VAL A 199 -0.65 -12.45 6.66
CA VAL A 199 -1.90 -12.80 5.95
C VAL A 199 -1.70 -14.06 5.09
N ARG A 200 -0.56 -14.16 4.39
CA ARG A 200 -0.23 -15.35 3.58
C ARG A 200 0.03 -16.59 4.42
N SER A 201 0.72 -16.48 5.55
CA SER A 201 0.94 -17.62 6.45
C SER A 201 -0.38 -18.11 7.04
N ASP A 202 -1.28 -17.20 7.41
CA ASP A 202 -2.59 -17.54 7.94
C ASP A 202 -3.48 -18.22 6.89
N MET A 203 -3.46 -17.75 5.64
CA MET A 203 -4.14 -18.43 4.54
C MET A 203 -3.60 -19.85 4.32
N ARG A 204 -2.28 -20.05 4.40
CA ARG A 204 -1.65 -21.38 4.29
C ARG A 204 -2.04 -22.28 5.46
N ARG A 205 -2.02 -21.76 6.69
CA ARG A 205 -2.43 -22.49 7.90
C ARG A 205 -3.90 -22.92 7.81
N LYS A 206 -4.80 -22.03 7.40
CA LYS A 206 -6.23 -22.36 7.18
C LYS A 206 -6.42 -23.47 6.14
N LYS A 207 -5.63 -23.45 5.05
CA LYS A 207 -5.65 -24.53 4.04
C LYS A 207 -5.14 -25.85 4.60
N ALA A 208 -4.06 -25.84 5.38
CA ALA A 208 -3.52 -27.02 6.03
C ALA A 208 -4.53 -27.66 7.01
N VAL A 209 -5.15 -26.85 7.88
CA VAL A 209 -6.19 -27.32 8.81
C VAL A 209 -7.36 -27.97 8.07
N ARG A 210 -7.83 -27.37 6.97
CA ARG A 210 -8.89 -27.96 6.14
C ARG A 210 -8.46 -29.29 5.51
N HIS A 211 -7.19 -29.43 5.14
CA HIS A 211 -6.66 -30.68 4.59
C HIS A 211 -6.61 -31.78 5.66
N THR A 212 -6.10 -31.47 6.86
CA THR A 212 -6.07 -32.41 7.99
C THR A 212 -7.48 -32.88 8.36
N ALA A 213 -8.43 -31.95 8.49
CA ALA A 213 -9.83 -32.29 8.79
C ALA A 213 -10.48 -33.18 7.70
N ARG A 214 -10.07 -33.04 6.43
CA ARG A 214 -10.54 -33.94 5.36
C ARG A 214 -9.93 -35.33 5.49
N ALA A 215 -8.65 -35.43 5.80
CA ALA A 215 -7.98 -36.70 6.03
C ALA A 215 -8.58 -37.44 7.22
N GLU A 216 -8.81 -36.75 8.34
CA GLU A 216 -9.49 -37.29 9.53
C GLU A 216 -10.89 -37.80 9.20
N LYS A 217 -11.71 -37.03 8.44
CA LYS A 217 -13.03 -37.48 8.00
C LYS A 217 -12.99 -38.72 7.11
N VAL A 218 -11.97 -38.86 6.28
CA VAL A 218 -11.78 -40.08 5.47
C VAL A 218 -11.47 -41.27 6.37
N VAL A 219 -10.56 -41.11 7.34
CA VAL A 219 -10.23 -42.15 8.33
C VAL A 219 -11.44 -42.51 9.19
N GLU A 220 -12.22 -41.53 9.63
CA GLU A 220 -13.43 -41.74 10.42
C GLU A 220 -14.50 -42.48 9.62
N ARG A 221 -14.74 -42.08 8.36
CA ARG A 221 -15.67 -42.79 7.45
C ARG A 221 -15.23 -44.23 7.20
N MET A 222 -13.93 -44.41 7.04
CA MET A 222 -13.26 -45.69 6.89
C MET A 222 -13.50 -46.56 8.14
N SER A 223 -13.33 -46.02 9.35
CA SER A 223 -13.64 -46.70 10.62
C SER A 223 -15.12 -47.07 10.71
N LYS A 224 -16.03 -46.11 10.50
CA LYS A 224 -17.48 -46.33 10.55
C LYS A 224 -17.95 -47.41 9.57
N LYS A 225 -17.40 -47.46 8.36
CA LYS A 225 -17.68 -48.55 7.41
C LYS A 225 -17.18 -49.91 7.92
N GLY A 226 -16.05 -49.95 8.62
CA GLY A 226 -15.54 -51.16 9.26
C GLY A 226 -16.40 -51.64 10.42
N ASP A 227 -16.92 -50.72 11.24
CA ASP A 227 -17.82 -51.04 12.36
C ASP A 227 -19.19 -51.55 11.89
N LEU A 228 -19.69 -51.01 10.77
CA LEU A 228 -20.93 -51.45 10.13
C LEU A 228 -20.76 -52.73 9.29
N GLY A 229 -19.56 -53.31 9.22
CA GLY A 229 -19.28 -54.51 8.42
C GLY A 229 -19.39 -54.32 6.91
N LEU A 230 -19.32 -53.07 6.43
CA LEU A 230 -19.40 -52.67 5.02
C LEU A 230 -18.02 -52.66 4.33
N ARG A 231 -16.99 -53.25 4.95
CA ARG A 231 -15.64 -53.38 4.38
C ARG A 231 -15.42 -54.80 3.84
N SER A 232 -14.84 -54.89 2.64
CA SER A 232 -14.45 -56.17 2.03
C SER A 232 -13.25 -56.83 2.70
N THR A 233 -12.36 -56.04 3.32
CA THR A 233 -11.15 -56.52 4.01
C THR A 233 -10.95 -55.75 5.32
N GLY A 234 -10.84 -56.48 6.44
CA GLY A 234 -10.60 -55.93 7.78
C GLY A 234 -11.76 -55.12 8.37
N GLY A 235 -12.32 -55.61 9.49
CA GLY A 235 -13.46 -55.00 10.21
C GLY A 235 -14.25 -56.05 10.96
N LYS A 236 -15.30 -55.65 11.70
CA LYS A 236 -16.26 -56.61 12.23
C LYS A 236 -17.13 -57.09 11.07
N PRO A 237 -17.36 -58.41 10.89
CA PRO A 237 -18.31 -58.88 9.90
C PRO A 237 -19.70 -58.28 10.21
N ALA A 238 -20.46 -57.92 9.17
CA ALA A 238 -21.83 -57.47 9.35
C ALA A 238 -22.62 -58.54 10.13
N ALA A 239 -23.49 -58.12 11.05
CA ALA A 239 -24.35 -59.04 11.77
C ALA A 239 -25.13 -59.88 10.73
N LYS A 240 -24.99 -61.20 10.83
CA LYS A 240 -25.71 -62.12 9.93
C LYS A 240 -27.18 -62.03 10.27
N ASP A 241 -27.99 -61.71 9.27
CA ASP A 241 -29.44 -61.79 9.40
C ASP A 241 -29.83 -63.28 9.41
N GLU A 242 -30.51 -63.71 10.46
CA GLU A 242 -30.94 -65.11 10.63
C GLU A 242 -31.98 -65.51 9.58
N LEU A 243 -32.64 -64.53 8.95
CA LEU A 243 -33.60 -64.71 7.86
C LEU A 243 -32.96 -64.62 6.46
N ASP A 244 -31.64 -64.45 6.35
CA ASP A 244 -30.97 -64.43 5.04
C ASP A 244 -31.03 -65.81 4.37
N THR A 245 -31.33 -65.83 3.08
CA THR A 245 -31.47 -67.07 2.30
C THR A 245 -30.16 -67.88 2.27
N LYS A 246 -29.00 -67.20 2.37
CA LYS A 246 -27.69 -67.85 2.47
C LYS A 246 -27.41 -68.50 3.82
N THR A 247 -28.12 -68.12 4.90
CA THR A 247 -28.01 -68.74 6.22
C THR A 247 -29.09 -69.80 6.43
N LEU A 248 -30.29 -69.59 5.88
CA LEU A 248 -31.42 -70.53 5.96
C LEU A 248 -31.26 -71.79 5.10
N PHE A 249 -30.54 -71.70 3.97
CA PHE A 249 -30.41 -72.79 3.00
C PHE A 249 -28.95 -73.29 2.83
N ALA A 250 -28.09 -73.04 3.83
CA ALA A 250 -26.72 -73.57 3.89
C ALA A 250 -26.65 -74.92 4.63
#